data_AF-A0AAU4XVS3-F1
#
_entry.id   AF-A0AAU4XVS3-F1
#
_cell.length_a   1.000
_cell.length_b   1.000
_cell.length_c   1.000
_cell.angle_alpha   90.00
_cell.angle_beta   90.00
_cell.angle_gamma   90.00
#
_symmetry.space_group_name_H-M   'P 1'
#
loop_
_entity.id
_entity.type
_entity.pdbx_description
1 polymer ?
#
loop_
_entity_poly.entity_id
_entity_poly.type
_entity_poly.pdbx_seq_one_letter_code
_entity_poly.pdbx_strand_id
1 'polypeptide(L)'
;MRMKLLAAVTAAAAATLTFSTSAQANHSWGSYHWARTSNPFTLKLGDNLSSTWKSYLSTASSDWSTSQVLDTTIVTGQSNNSCRATTGRVEVCNRTYGNNGWLGLASISTTGGNHISSGTVKLNDTYFNTTTYNTPSWRTMVTCQEVGHTFGLDHQDTTQTNPNLGTCMDYTNTPDGPPSNLHPNPHDYDELATIYAHLDSTSTVNQSAAAPQVGNDKASWGKRVAHSAHGDTYVRNFGGGKSVITFVIWAS
;
A
#
# COMPACT_ATOMS: atom_id res chain seq x y z
N MET A 1 66.72 -24.96 -33.75
CA MET A 1 65.48 -25.00 -32.94
C MET A 1 64.89 -23.60 -32.85
N ARG A 2 63.55 -23.50 -32.90
CA ARG A 2 62.67 -22.33 -32.69
C ARG A 2 62.16 -21.62 -33.96
N MET A 3 61.14 -22.26 -34.51
CA MET A 3 60.10 -21.72 -35.39
C MET A 3 59.32 -20.62 -34.64
N LYS A 4 59.23 -19.41 -35.20
CA LYS A 4 58.37 -18.33 -34.66
C LYS A 4 57.06 -18.32 -35.45
N LEU A 5 56.01 -18.92 -34.88
CA LEU A 5 54.63 -18.74 -35.32
C LEU A 5 54.12 -17.40 -34.77
N LEU A 6 53.71 -16.49 -35.64
CA LEU A 6 52.91 -15.32 -35.29
C LEU A 6 51.45 -15.66 -35.65
N ALA A 7 50.65 -15.91 -34.62
CA ALA A 7 49.24 -16.22 -34.72
C ALA A 7 48.43 -14.95 -35.05
N ALA A 8 47.54 -15.05 -36.03
CA ALA A 8 46.54 -14.04 -36.33
C ALA A 8 45.49 -14.00 -35.21
N VAL A 9 45.26 -12.82 -34.63
CA VAL A 9 44.21 -12.60 -33.63
C VAL A 9 42.92 -12.22 -34.38
N THR A 10 41.99 -13.16 -34.50
CA THR A 10 40.60 -12.87 -34.88
C THR A 10 39.82 -12.47 -33.64
N ALA A 11 39.45 -11.20 -33.53
CA ALA A 11 38.55 -10.71 -32.49
C ALA A 11 37.11 -11.13 -32.81
N ALA A 12 36.56 -12.08 -32.07
CA ALA A 12 35.14 -12.41 -32.11
C ALA A 12 34.38 -11.47 -31.17
N ALA A 13 33.54 -10.59 -31.72
CA ALA A 13 32.62 -9.77 -30.94
C ALA A 13 31.47 -10.65 -30.43
N ALA A 14 31.43 -10.92 -29.13
CA ALA A 14 30.31 -11.57 -28.48
C ALA A 14 29.18 -10.55 -28.26
N ALA A 15 28.08 -10.70 -28.99
CA ALA A 15 26.86 -9.94 -28.73
C ALA A 15 26.21 -10.45 -27.44
N THR A 16 26.22 -9.65 -26.38
CA THR A 16 25.49 -9.93 -25.14
C THR A 16 24.00 -9.72 -25.37
N LEU A 17 23.24 -10.81 -25.45
CA LEU A 17 21.78 -10.80 -25.36
C LEU A 17 21.40 -10.40 -23.92
N THR A 18 21.01 -9.15 -23.71
CA THR A 18 20.40 -8.72 -22.45
C THR A 18 18.96 -9.21 -22.43
N PHE A 19 18.71 -10.31 -21.73
CA PHE A 19 17.35 -10.72 -21.39
C PHE A 19 16.83 -9.77 -20.32
N SER A 20 15.81 -8.96 -20.65
CA SER A 20 15.02 -8.24 -19.66
C SER A 20 14.27 -9.27 -18.83
N THR A 21 14.76 -9.56 -17.63
CA THR A 21 13.93 -10.23 -16.63
C THR A 21 12.83 -9.25 -16.28
N SER A 22 11.59 -9.51 -16.68
CA SER A 22 10.45 -8.81 -16.10
C SER A 22 10.58 -8.93 -14.59
N ALA A 23 10.77 -7.81 -13.89
CA ALA A 23 10.59 -7.82 -12.45
C ALA A 23 9.17 -8.36 -12.23
N GLN A 24 9.07 -9.52 -11.57
CA GLN A 24 7.75 -9.98 -11.19
C GLN A 24 7.33 -9.06 -10.07
N ALA A 25 6.33 -8.23 -10.36
CA ALA A 25 5.59 -7.56 -9.33
C ALA A 25 5.08 -8.65 -8.38
N ASN A 26 5.60 -8.65 -7.16
CA ASN A 26 5.42 -9.70 -6.17
C ASN A 26 4.96 -9.18 -4.80
N HIS A 27 4.38 -7.99 -4.75
CA HIS A 27 3.91 -7.37 -3.51
C HIS A 27 2.40 -7.12 -3.53
N SER A 28 1.60 -8.07 -4.00
CA SER A 28 0.16 -8.07 -3.75
C SER A 28 -0.17 -8.68 -2.38
N TRP A 29 -1.17 -8.12 -1.69
CA TRP A 29 -1.79 -8.61 -0.45
C TRP A 29 -2.64 -9.87 -0.70
N GLY A 30 -2.24 -10.74 -1.63
CA GLY A 30 -2.98 -11.90 -2.11
C GLY A 30 -3.72 -11.64 -3.42
N SER A 31 -5.00 -12.02 -3.49
CA SER A 31 -5.86 -11.77 -4.67
C SER A 31 -6.82 -10.61 -4.45
N TYR A 32 -6.61 -9.82 -3.39
CA TYR A 32 -7.53 -8.76 -3.00
C TYR A 32 -7.45 -7.56 -3.94
N HIS A 33 -8.59 -7.20 -4.51
CA HIS A 33 -8.69 -6.04 -5.38
C HIS A 33 -10.12 -5.48 -5.37
N TRP A 34 -10.28 -4.22 -5.72
CA TRP A 34 -11.60 -3.64 -5.96
C TRP A 34 -12.17 -4.21 -7.26
N ALA A 35 -13.35 -4.82 -7.20
CA ALA A 35 -13.98 -5.32 -8.41
C ALA A 35 -14.31 -4.14 -9.33
N ARG A 36 -14.01 -4.28 -10.62
CA ARG A 36 -14.13 -3.19 -11.59
C ARG A 36 -14.61 -3.69 -12.95
N THR A 37 -15.46 -2.91 -13.60
CA THR A 37 -15.99 -3.22 -14.95
C THR A 37 -15.33 -2.38 -16.05
N SER A 38 -14.39 -1.49 -15.69
CA SER A 38 -13.72 -0.57 -16.62
C SER A 38 -12.29 -0.24 -16.17
N ASN A 39 -11.51 0.28 -17.13
CA ASN A 39 -10.13 0.69 -16.94
C ASN A 39 -9.88 2.11 -17.52
N PRO A 40 -9.31 3.05 -16.76
CA PRO A 40 -9.12 2.99 -15.31
C PRO A 40 -10.47 3.00 -14.56
N PHE A 41 -10.44 2.69 -13.26
CA PHE A 41 -11.57 2.97 -12.36
C PHE A 41 -11.17 4.05 -11.36
N THR A 42 -12.13 4.86 -10.89
CA THR A 42 -11.85 5.92 -9.92
C THR A 42 -12.34 5.53 -8.53
N LEU A 43 -11.42 5.45 -7.56
CA LEU A 43 -11.73 5.16 -6.17
C LEU A 43 -11.82 6.45 -5.34
N LYS A 44 -12.84 6.54 -4.48
CA LYS A 44 -13.02 7.69 -3.59
C LYS A 44 -12.18 7.54 -2.32
N LEU A 45 -11.40 8.56 -2.00
CA LEU A 45 -10.74 8.73 -0.70
C LEU A 45 -11.54 9.75 0.14
N GLY A 46 -12.16 9.29 1.21
CA GLY A 46 -12.89 10.13 2.15
C GLY A 46 -11.99 10.87 3.10
N ASP A 47 -11.94 12.18 2.95
CA ASP A 47 -11.19 13.06 3.83
C ASP A 47 -11.95 13.27 5.15
N ASN A 48 -11.49 12.59 6.21
CA ASN A 48 -11.88 12.82 7.61
C ASN A 48 -10.72 13.41 8.42
N LEU A 49 -9.76 14.03 7.73
CA LEU A 49 -8.51 14.48 8.30
C LEU A 49 -8.62 15.88 8.89
N SER A 50 -7.80 16.15 9.92
CA SER A 50 -7.50 17.51 10.34
C SER A 50 -6.68 18.23 9.26
N SER A 51 -6.68 19.57 9.30
CA SER A 51 -5.96 20.40 8.34
C SER A 51 -4.48 20.04 8.20
N THR A 52 -3.84 19.62 9.29
CA THR A 52 -2.42 19.19 9.32
C THR A 52 -2.12 18.06 8.34
N TRP A 53 -3.09 17.21 8.03
CA TRP A 53 -2.87 16.02 7.22
C TRP A 53 -3.31 16.14 5.76
N LYS A 54 -4.09 17.18 5.41
CA LYS A 54 -4.75 17.27 4.11
C LYS A 54 -3.79 17.32 2.93
N SER A 55 -2.64 17.99 3.07
CA SER A 55 -1.63 18.03 2.02
C SER A 55 -1.04 16.65 1.74
N TYR A 56 -0.82 15.81 2.76
CA TYR A 56 -0.26 14.46 2.56
C TYR A 56 -1.26 13.53 1.88
N LEU A 57 -2.56 13.64 2.19
CA LEU A 57 -3.60 12.93 1.44
C LEU A 57 -3.68 13.40 -0.01
N SER A 58 -3.56 14.70 -0.26
CA SER A 58 -3.50 15.25 -1.62
C SER A 58 -2.31 14.71 -2.41
N THR A 59 -1.14 14.64 -1.78
CA THR A 59 0.06 14.04 -2.39
C THR A 59 -0.17 12.57 -2.70
N ALA A 60 -0.58 11.76 -1.73
CA ALA A 60 -0.84 10.33 -1.95
C ALA A 60 -1.90 10.09 -3.03
N SER A 61 -2.96 10.88 -3.07
CA SER A 61 -3.99 10.80 -4.10
C SER A 61 -3.43 11.08 -5.50
N SER A 62 -2.60 12.12 -5.63
CA SER A 62 -1.93 12.45 -6.90
C SER A 62 -0.95 11.35 -7.32
N ASP A 63 -0.11 10.90 -6.40
CA ASP A 63 0.92 9.90 -6.66
C ASP A 63 0.31 8.60 -7.17
N TRP A 64 -0.70 8.08 -6.46
CA TRP A 64 -1.35 6.83 -6.85
C TRP A 64 -2.18 6.94 -8.13
N SER A 65 -2.69 8.12 -8.47
CA SER A 65 -3.39 8.38 -9.75
C SER A 65 -2.45 8.52 -10.95
N THR A 66 -1.15 8.34 -10.76
CA THR A 66 -0.20 8.15 -11.89
C THR A 66 -0.37 6.76 -12.52
N SER A 67 -0.99 5.82 -11.80
CA SER A 67 -1.30 4.48 -12.31
C SER A 67 -2.16 4.53 -13.58
N GLN A 68 -1.92 3.61 -14.51
CA GLN A 68 -2.77 3.46 -15.69
C GLN A 68 -4.06 2.68 -15.42
N VAL A 69 -4.19 2.05 -14.25
CA VAL A 69 -5.32 1.17 -13.93
C VAL A 69 -6.32 1.71 -12.92
N LEU A 70 -5.91 2.70 -12.13
CA LEU A 70 -6.76 3.34 -11.13
C LEU A 70 -6.46 4.82 -10.98
N ASP A 71 -7.51 5.59 -10.79
CA ASP A 71 -7.46 6.96 -10.32
C ASP A 71 -7.99 7.03 -8.89
N THR A 72 -7.61 8.06 -8.15
CA THR A 72 -8.25 8.41 -6.89
C THR A 72 -8.87 9.80 -6.95
N THR A 73 -9.96 9.99 -6.22
CA THR A 73 -10.53 11.33 -6.01
C THR A 73 -10.78 11.54 -4.52
N ILE A 74 -10.32 12.68 -4.01
CA ILE A 74 -10.64 13.10 -2.65
C ILE A 74 -12.07 13.65 -2.61
N VAL A 75 -12.85 13.19 -1.65
CA VAL A 75 -14.24 13.59 -1.42
C VAL A 75 -14.47 13.76 0.08
N THR A 76 -15.56 14.43 0.46
CA THR A 76 -15.93 14.55 1.87
C THR A 76 -16.05 13.17 2.52
N GLY A 77 -15.36 13.00 3.66
CA GLY A 77 -15.44 11.80 4.47
C GLY A 77 -16.85 11.53 5.00
N GLN A 78 -17.16 10.26 5.23
CA GLN A 78 -18.45 9.83 5.81
C GLN A 78 -18.25 9.09 7.13
N SER A 79 -17.06 9.15 7.69
CA SER A 79 -16.68 8.39 8.87
C SER A 79 -16.93 9.15 10.17
N ASN A 80 -16.84 8.41 11.28
CA ASN A 80 -16.92 8.95 12.64
C ASN A 80 -15.54 8.91 13.33
N ASN A 81 -15.50 9.22 14.63
CA ASN A 81 -14.25 9.26 15.40
C ASN A 81 -13.49 7.92 15.46
N SER A 82 -14.15 6.79 15.23
CA SER A 82 -13.50 5.48 15.17
C SER A 82 -12.94 5.14 13.78
N CYS A 83 -13.07 6.04 12.81
CA CYS A 83 -12.79 5.80 11.40
C CYS A 83 -13.47 4.52 10.90
N ARG A 84 -14.79 4.45 11.03
CA ARG A 84 -15.59 3.36 10.47
C ARG A 84 -15.53 3.36 8.95
N ALA A 85 -15.39 2.17 8.37
CA ALA A 85 -15.37 1.99 6.93
C ALA A 85 -16.74 2.35 6.31
N THR A 86 -16.68 2.93 5.11
CA THR A 86 -17.85 3.14 4.24
C THR A 86 -17.71 2.25 3.02
N THR A 87 -18.75 1.48 2.70
CA THR A 87 -18.74 0.63 1.49
C THR A 87 -18.53 1.46 0.23
N GLY A 88 -17.81 0.89 -0.73
CA GLY A 88 -17.57 1.46 -2.05
C GLY A 88 -16.45 2.48 -2.13
N ARG A 89 -15.74 2.72 -1.02
CA ARG A 89 -14.69 3.74 -0.91
C ARG A 89 -13.69 3.44 0.19
N VAL A 90 -12.69 4.30 0.30
CA VAL A 90 -11.76 4.35 1.42
C VAL A 90 -12.11 5.54 2.30
N GLU A 91 -12.07 5.37 3.62
CA GLU A 91 -12.12 6.49 4.58
C GLU A 91 -10.73 6.71 5.19
N VAL A 92 -10.19 7.92 5.07
CA VAL A 92 -8.87 8.29 5.58
C VAL A 92 -9.06 9.23 6.77
N CYS A 93 -8.50 8.85 7.92
CA CYS A 93 -8.71 9.55 9.19
C CYS A 93 -7.42 9.69 9.99
N ASN A 94 -7.33 10.76 10.78
CA ASN A 94 -6.33 10.90 11.83
C ASN A 94 -7.01 11.24 13.15
N ARG A 95 -6.58 10.59 14.24
CA ARG A 95 -6.99 10.91 15.61
C ARG A 95 -5.90 10.45 16.57
N THR A 96 -6.01 10.85 17.82
CA THR A 96 -5.26 10.24 18.92
C THR A 96 -5.88 8.88 19.24
N TYR A 97 -5.38 7.80 18.62
CA TYR A 97 -5.88 6.44 18.83
C TYR A 97 -5.26 5.74 20.06
N GLY A 98 -4.46 6.47 20.83
CA GLY A 98 -3.82 5.97 22.04
C GLY A 98 -2.43 5.40 21.79
N ASN A 99 -1.72 5.08 22.88
CA ASN A 99 -0.39 4.49 22.87
C ASN A 99 -0.51 2.97 22.67
N ASN A 100 -0.77 2.57 21.44
CA ASN A 100 -1.16 1.21 21.02
C ASN A 100 -0.08 0.49 20.17
N GLY A 101 1.05 1.15 19.97
CA GLY A 101 2.23 0.68 19.28
C GLY A 101 2.32 1.10 17.81
N TRP A 102 1.27 1.65 17.17
CA TRP A 102 1.25 1.81 15.71
C TRP A 102 1.13 3.27 15.24
N LEU A 103 1.81 3.58 14.13
CA LEU A 103 1.79 4.85 13.41
C LEU A 103 0.62 4.92 12.43
N GLY A 104 0.46 3.86 11.63
CA GLY A 104 -0.58 3.71 10.62
C GLY A 104 -1.34 2.39 10.74
N LEU A 105 -2.60 2.39 10.29
CA LEU A 105 -3.40 1.20 10.02
C LEU A 105 -4.15 1.34 8.71
N ALA A 106 -3.91 0.44 7.77
CA ALA A 106 -4.79 0.17 6.65
C ALA A 106 -5.66 -1.05 6.94
N SER A 107 -6.92 -1.01 6.56
CA SER A 107 -7.77 -2.20 6.55
C SER A 107 -8.62 -2.24 5.30
N ILE A 108 -8.80 -3.44 4.76
CA ILE A 108 -9.72 -3.73 3.66
C ILE A 108 -10.75 -4.75 4.12
N SER A 109 -12.01 -4.51 3.77
CA SER A 109 -13.09 -5.48 3.97
C SER A 109 -13.39 -6.16 2.65
N THR A 110 -13.38 -7.48 2.62
CA THR A 110 -13.58 -8.28 1.41
C THR A 110 -14.94 -8.98 1.41
N THR A 111 -15.46 -9.24 0.20
CA THR A 111 -16.65 -10.05 -0.07
C THR A 111 -16.36 -11.02 -1.20
N GLY A 112 -17.09 -12.13 -1.28
CA GLY A 112 -16.86 -13.13 -2.33
C GLY A 112 -15.51 -13.84 -2.23
N GLY A 113 -14.77 -13.64 -1.13
CA GLY A 113 -13.44 -14.20 -0.89
C GLY A 113 -12.29 -13.28 -1.26
N ASN A 114 -12.44 -12.41 -2.27
CA ASN A 114 -11.33 -11.60 -2.81
C ASN A 114 -11.68 -10.13 -3.13
N HIS A 115 -12.94 -9.76 -3.38
CA HIS A 115 -13.25 -8.39 -3.79
C HIS A 115 -13.31 -7.44 -2.60
N ILE A 116 -12.50 -6.39 -2.63
CA ILE A 116 -12.53 -5.29 -1.67
C ILE A 116 -13.86 -4.54 -1.82
N SER A 117 -14.52 -4.32 -0.70
CA SER A 117 -15.82 -3.63 -0.61
C SER A 117 -15.74 -2.34 0.19
N SER A 118 -14.76 -2.19 1.08
CA SER A 118 -14.46 -0.93 1.78
C SER A 118 -13.01 -0.92 2.23
N GLY A 119 -12.44 0.28 2.41
CA GLY A 119 -11.12 0.48 3.01
C GLY A 119 -11.13 1.54 4.11
N THR A 120 -10.17 1.46 5.04
CA THR A 120 -9.88 2.53 6.00
C THR A 120 -8.38 2.74 6.11
N VAL A 121 -7.96 4.00 6.21
CA VAL A 121 -6.61 4.42 6.61
C VAL A 121 -6.71 5.22 7.89
N LYS A 122 -5.94 4.84 8.92
CA LYS A 122 -5.91 5.52 10.21
C LYS A 122 -4.49 5.97 10.53
N LEU A 123 -4.32 7.26 10.78
CA LEU A 123 -3.05 7.90 11.10
C LEU A 123 -3.05 8.30 12.59
N ASN A 124 -2.11 7.79 13.37
CA ASN A 124 -2.15 7.93 14.83
C ASN A 124 -1.48 9.19 15.35
N ASP A 125 -2.28 10.23 15.61
CA ASP A 125 -1.79 11.49 16.19
C ASP A 125 -1.17 11.30 17.58
N THR A 126 -1.44 10.19 18.30
CA THR A 126 -0.73 9.92 19.55
C THR A 126 0.77 9.80 19.32
N TYR A 127 1.20 9.24 18.18
CA TYR A 127 2.61 9.17 17.79
C TYR A 127 3.03 10.37 16.93
N PHE A 128 2.19 10.79 15.98
CA PHE A 128 2.50 11.91 15.08
C PHE A 128 2.51 13.29 15.75
N ASN A 129 2.18 13.39 17.04
CA ASN A 129 2.39 14.59 17.86
C ASN A 129 3.69 14.52 18.69
N THR A 130 4.49 13.46 18.57
CA THR A 130 5.81 13.35 19.20
C THR A 130 6.91 13.89 18.29
N THR A 131 8.03 14.35 18.84
CA THR A 131 9.16 14.87 18.06
C THR A 131 9.70 13.86 17.04
N THR A 132 9.68 12.56 17.36
CA THR A 132 10.21 11.50 16.50
C THR A 132 9.46 11.39 15.17
N TYR A 133 8.12 11.43 15.22
CA TYR A 133 7.28 11.15 14.05
C TYR A 133 6.62 12.40 13.46
N ASN A 134 6.62 13.53 14.17
CA ASN A 134 6.01 14.77 13.69
C ASN A 134 6.89 15.49 12.66
N THR A 135 7.13 14.84 11.52
CA THR A 135 7.89 15.38 10.39
C THR A 135 7.10 15.23 9.09
N PRO A 136 7.33 16.09 8.07
CA PRO A 136 6.69 15.93 6.77
C PRO A 136 6.97 14.57 6.13
N SER A 137 8.19 14.05 6.29
CA SER A 137 8.64 12.79 5.69
C SER A 137 7.89 11.58 6.25
N TRP A 138 7.80 11.45 7.58
CA TRP A 138 7.00 10.40 8.21
C TRP A 138 5.50 10.48 7.84
N ARG A 139 4.94 11.70 7.80
CA ARG A 139 3.52 11.90 7.46
C ARG A 139 3.24 11.56 6.00
N THR A 140 4.14 11.91 5.09
CA THR A 140 4.02 11.60 3.65
C THR A 140 4.10 10.10 3.43
N MET A 141 5.16 9.46 3.94
CA MET A 141 5.39 8.02 3.78
C MET A 141 4.21 7.18 4.29
N VAL A 142 3.80 7.37 5.55
CA VAL A 142 2.72 6.56 6.13
C VAL A 142 1.38 6.82 5.43
N THR A 143 1.10 8.05 4.99
CA THR A 143 -0.13 8.31 4.21
C THR A 143 -0.09 7.59 2.86
N CYS A 144 1.04 7.64 2.15
CA CYS A 144 1.23 6.97 0.86
C CYS A 144 1.06 5.45 1.00
N GLN A 145 1.78 4.86 1.95
CA GLN A 145 1.83 3.42 2.20
C GLN A 145 0.45 2.85 2.56
N GLU A 146 -0.22 3.45 3.54
CA GLU A 146 -1.51 2.96 4.01
C GLU A 146 -2.61 3.14 2.95
N VAL A 147 -2.56 4.19 2.13
CA VAL A 147 -3.44 4.33 0.96
C VAL A 147 -3.16 3.23 -0.06
N GLY A 148 -1.90 2.94 -0.37
CA GLY A 148 -1.49 1.84 -1.27
C GLY A 148 -2.04 0.48 -0.84
N HIS A 149 -1.96 0.18 0.47
CA HIS A 149 -2.54 -1.04 1.04
C HIS A 149 -4.04 -1.18 0.77
N THR A 150 -4.80 -0.08 0.71
CA THR A 150 -6.24 -0.15 0.40
C THR A 150 -6.56 -0.53 -1.05
N PHE A 151 -5.56 -0.55 -1.93
CA PHE A 151 -5.67 -1.01 -3.31
C PHE A 151 -5.32 -2.50 -3.46
N GLY A 152 -4.80 -3.13 -2.40
CA GLY A 152 -4.36 -4.53 -2.42
C GLY A 152 -2.85 -4.69 -2.49
N LEU A 153 -2.05 -3.63 -2.37
CA LEU A 153 -0.59 -3.73 -2.29
C LEU A 153 -0.14 -4.21 -0.89
N ASP A 154 0.88 -5.04 -0.86
CA ASP A 154 1.75 -5.38 0.27
C ASP A 154 3.08 -4.61 0.10
N HIS A 155 4.08 -4.92 0.91
CA HIS A 155 5.40 -4.28 0.90
C HIS A 155 6.34 -4.89 -0.14
N GLN A 156 7.17 -4.05 -0.77
CA GLN A 156 8.31 -4.49 -1.57
C GLN A 156 9.46 -5.01 -0.68
N ASP A 157 9.65 -4.43 0.50
CA ASP A 157 10.58 -4.92 1.52
C ASP A 157 10.03 -4.63 2.93
N THR A 158 10.34 -5.55 3.85
CA THR A 158 9.93 -5.47 5.25
C THR A 158 11.11 -5.35 6.22
N THR A 159 12.32 -5.09 5.70
CA THR A 159 13.57 -5.00 6.44
C THR A 159 13.96 -3.54 6.68
N GLN A 160 13.38 -2.93 7.71
CA GLN A 160 13.48 -1.49 7.98
C GLN A 160 14.89 -0.86 8.09
N THR A 161 15.93 -1.68 8.28
CA THR A 161 17.31 -1.22 8.50
C THR A 161 18.19 -1.32 7.26
N ASN A 162 17.70 -1.91 6.17
CA ASN A 162 18.44 -1.94 4.92
C ASN A 162 18.27 -0.61 4.15
N PRO A 163 19.07 -0.36 3.11
CA PRO A 163 18.89 0.82 2.27
C PRO A 163 17.52 0.80 1.60
N ASN A 164 16.86 1.95 1.64
CA ASN A 164 15.56 2.17 1.01
C ASN A 164 15.53 1.70 -0.46
N LEU A 165 14.39 1.18 -0.89
CA LEU A 165 14.10 0.84 -2.29
C LEU A 165 13.60 2.04 -3.10
N GLY A 166 13.30 3.17 -2.44
CA GLY A 166 12.79 4.38 -3.09
C GLY A 166 11.29 4.32 -3.35
N THR A 167 10.55 3.59 -2.50
CA THR A 167 9.09 3.47 -2.56
C THR A 167 8.47 3.62 -1.17
N CYS A 168 7.28 4.20 -1.08
CA CYS A 168 6.51 4.21 0.16
C CYS A 168 5.98 2.82 0.57
N MET A 169 6.05 1.80 -0.29
CA MET A 169 5.74 0.41 0.04
C MET A 169 6.93 -0.37 0.61
N ASP A 170 7.94 0.33 1.14
CA ASP A 170 9.12 -0.24 1.77
C ASP A 170 9.24 0.26 3.22
N TYR A 171 9.41 -0.67 4.17
CA TYR A 171 9.66 -0.29 5.56
C TYR A 171 11.01 0.43 5.70
N THR A 172 11.01 1.55 6.42
CA THR A 172 12.24 2.30 6.68
C THR A 172 12.21 3.05 8.01
N ASN A 173 13.40 3.30 8.58
CA ASN A 173 13.63 4.23 9.69
C ASN A 173 14.05 5.61 9.20
N THR A 174 14.31 5.75 7.91
CA THR A 174 14.84 6.94 7.26
C THR A 174 13.98 7.25 6.03
N PRO A 175 12.76 7.80 6.20
CA PRO A 175 11.85 8.09 5.08
C PRO A 175 12.48 8.96 3.99
N ASP A 176 13.38 9.88 4.36
CA ASP A 176 14.10 10.76 3.43
C ASP A 176 15.19 10.02 2.60
N GLY A 177 15.60 8.82 3.00
CA GLY A 177 16.56 8.00 2.27
C GLY A 177 18.04 8.29 2.56
N PRO A 178 18.94 8.03 1.59
CA PRO A 178 18.70 7.81 0.15
C PRO A 178 18.57 6.33 -0.31
N PRO A 179 17.75 6.00 -1.33
CA PRO A 179 16.71 6.83 -1.95
C PRO A 179 15.52 7.10 -1.02
N SER A 180 14.72 8.12 -1.30
CA SER A 180 13.58 8.50 -0.46
C SER A 180 12.39 7.54 -0.64
N ASN A 181 11.76 7.11 0.46
CA ASN A 181 10.56 6.24 0.47
C ASN A 181 9.26 7.04 0.60
N LEU A 182 9.22 8.30 0.12
CA LEU A 182 8.06 9.16 0.33
C LEU A 182 6.93 8.93 -0.69
N HIS A 183 7.20 8.26 -1.80
CA HIS A 183 6.29 8.14 -2.95
C HIS A 183 6.32 6.72 -3.52
N PRO A 184 5.31 6.29 -4.30
CA PRO A 184 5.38 5.04 -5.06
C PRO A 184 6.50 5.09 -6.11
N ASN A 185 7.04 3.94 -6.46
CA ASN A 185 8.01 3.76 -7.54
C ASN A 185 7.35 3.06 -8.76
N PRO A 186 8.05 2.93 -9.90
CA PRO A 186 7.54 2.22 -11.08
C PRO A 186 7.03 0.80 -10.78
N HIS A 187 7.68 0.07 -9.87
CA HIS A 187 7.30 -1.29 -9.52
C HIS A 187 5.94 -1.36 -8.81
N ASP A 188 5.58 -0.35 -7.99
CA ASP A 188 4.25 -0.30 -7.39
C ASP A 188 3.14 -0.16 -8.44
N TYR A 189 3.39 0.62 -9.50
CA TYR A 189 2.43 0.77 -10.59
C TYR A 189 2.32 -0.50 -11.44
N ASP A 190 3.43 -1.20 -11.66
CA ASP A 190 3.45 -2.50 -12.34
C ASP A 190 2.70 -3.58 -11.53
N GLU A 191 2.81 -3.55 -10.19
CA GLU A 191 2.01 -4.40 -9.30
C GLU A 191 0.52 -4.09 -9.42
N LEU A 192 0.13 -2.81 -9.40
CA LEU A 192 -1.27 -2.43 -9.62
C LEU A 192 -1.77 -2.93 -10.98
N ALA A 193 -0.98 -2.81 -12.04
CA ALA A 193 -1.35 -3.35 -13.35
C ALA A 193 -1.56 -4.87 -13.32
N THR A 194 -0.80 -5.58 -12.50
CA THR A 194 -0.93 -7.03 -12.27
C THR A 194 -2.18 -7.38 -11.46
N ILE A 195 -2.39 -6.72 -10.31
CA ILE A 195 -3.56 -6.90 -9.43
C ILE A 195 -4.86 -6.69 -10.23
N TYR A 196 -4.87 -5.64 -11.06
CA TYR A 196 -6.03 -5.22 -11.83
C TYR A 196 -5.99 -5.70 -13.29
N ALA A 197 -5.21 -6.73 -13.64
CA ALA A 197 -5.06 -7.16 -15.05
C ALA A 197 -6.37 -7.59 -15.74
N HIS A 198 -7.42 -7.88 -14.96
CA HIS A 198 -8.73 -8.29 -15.47
C HIS A 198 -9.83 -7.27 -15.15
N LEU A 199 -10.95 -7.44 -15.85
CA LEU A 199 -12.23 -6.84 -15.50
C LEU A 199 -13.12 -7.88 -14.85
N ASP A 200 -13.98 -7.40 -13.97
CA ASP A 200 -15.04 -8.15 -13.31
C ASP A 200 -16.38 -7.96 -14.00
N SER A 201 -17.33 -8.85 -13.69
CA SER A 201 -18.73 -8.71 -14.09
C SER A 201 -19.51 -7.69 -13.26
N THR A 202 -18.94 -7.21 -12.15
CA THR A 202 -19.55 -6.24 -11.23
C THR A 202 -18.52 -5.24 -10.71
N SER A 203 -18.96 -4.11 -10.17
CA SER A 203 -18.07 -3.13 -9.54
C SER A 203 -18.36 -3.03 -8.05
N THR A 204 -17.35 -3.14 -7.19
CA THR A 204 -17.50 -2.88 -5.74
C THR A 204 -17.33 -1.42 -5.37
N VAL A 205 -16.86 -0.59 -6.30
CA VAL A 205 -16.71 0.86 -6.12
C VAL A 205 -18.09 1.53 -6.08
N ASN A 206 -18.26 2.52 -5.19
CA ASN A 206 -19.50 3.26 -4.95
C ASN A 206 -20.72 2.41 -4.53
N GLN A 207 -20.51 1.18 -4.05
CA GLN A 207 -21.59 0.37 -3.46
C GLN A 207 -22.00 0.85 -2.06
N SER A 208 -23.18 0.42 -1.60
CA SER A 208 -23.74 0.79 -0.28
C SER A 208 -23.99 -0.40 0.66
N ALA A 209 -23.77 -1.64 0.20
CA ALA A 209 -24.03 -2.84 0.99
C ALA A 209 -23.10 -2.94 2.22
N ALA A 210 -23.63 -3.19 3.40
CA ALA A 210 -22.81 -3.22 4.62
C ALA A 210 -21.67 -4.27 4.57
N ALA A 211 -20.45 -3.81 4.84
CA ALA A 211 -19.25 -4.63 4.93
C ALA A 211 -18.85 -4.91 6.40
N PRO A 212 -18.23 -6.06 6.70
CA PRO A 212 -17.66 -6.33 8.01
C PRO A 212 -16.57 -5.30 8.33
N GLN A 213 -16.27 -5.13 9.62
CA GLN A 213 -15.31 -4.13 10.09
C GLN A 213 -14.73 -4.55 11.45
N VAL A 214 -13.55 -4.03 11.76
CA VAL A 214 -12.81 -4.29 13.01
C VAL A 214 -12.51 -2.99 13.74
N GLY A 215 -12.08 -3.12 15.00
CA GLY A 215 -11.68 -2.01 15.85
C GLY A 215 -10.24 -1.53 15.57
N ASN A 216 -9.71 -0.74 16.50
CA ASN A 216 -8.35 -0.15 16.41
C ASN A 216 -7.32 -0.93 17.23
N ASP A 217 -7.74 -2.03 17.83
CA ASP A 217 -7.00 -2.81 18.80
C ASP A 217 -6.79 -4.23 18.29
N LYS A 218 -5.63 -4.78 18.62
CA LYS A 218 -5.17 -6.10 18.18
C LYS A 218 -6.15 -7.23 18.46
N ALA A 219 -6.91 -7.15 19.56
CA ALA A 219 -7.92 -8.15 19.90
C ALA A 219 -9.05 -8.23 18.85
N SER A 220 -9.30 -7.15 18.13
CA SER A 220 -10.37 -7.07 17.13
C SER A 220 -9.97 -7.57 15.74
N TRP A 221 -8.67 -7.65 15.41
CA TRP A 221 -8.15 -7.89 14.06
C TRP A 221 -8.07 -9.36 13.65
N GLY A 222 -8.28 -10.29 14.59
CA GLY A 222 -8.24 -11.73 14.31
C GLY A 222 -6.84 -12.33 14.33
N LYS A 223 -6.54 -13.22 13.39
CA LYS A 223 -5.29 -14.00 13.37
C LYS A 223 -4.20 -13.23 12.64
N ARG A 224 -3.00 -13.13 13.23
CA ARG A 224 -1.82 -12.62 12.52
C ARG A 224 -1.37 -13.63 11.46
N VAL A 225 -1.21 -13.17 10.23
CA VAL A 225 -0.82 -13.99 9.07
C VAL A 225 0.56 -13.62 8.50
N ALA A 226 1.05 -12.42 8.77
CA ALA A 226 2.42 -12.00 8.49
C ALA A 226 2.97 -11.15 9.64
N HIS A 227 4.28 -11.18 9.81
CA HIS A 227 4.99 -10.47 10.88
C HIS A 227 6.36 -10.05 10.38
N SER A 228 6.71 -8.81 10.71
CA SER A 228 8.05 -8.24 10.63
C SER A 228 8.29 -7.42 11.89
N ALA A 229 9.51 -6.90 12.07
CA ALA A 229 9.80 -6.05 13.22
C ALA A 229 8.93 -4.77 13.26
N HIS A 230 8.51 -4.24 12.11
CA HIS A 230 7.86 -2.92 12.01
C HIS A 230 6.49 -2.94 11.34
N GLY A 231 5.98 -4.13 11.01
CA GLY A 231 4.58 -4.27 10.73
C GLY A 231 4.07 -5.69 10.73
N ASP A 232 2.76 -5.79 10.90
CA ASP A 232 2.02 -7.03 11.00
C ASP A 232 0.83 -6.99 10.04
N THR A 233 0.44 -8.18 9.58
CA THR A 233 -0.82 -8.38 8.85
C THR A 233 -1.73 -9.29 9.65
N TYR A 234 -2.98 -8.87 9.81
CA TYR A 234 -4.03 -9.65 10.49
C TYR A 234 -5.21 -9.93 9.57
N VAL A 235 -5.85 -11.09 9.76
CA VAL A 235 -7.08 -11.48 9.07
C VAL A 235 -8.14 -11.85 10.10
N ARG A 236 -9.30 -11.21 10.02
CA ARG A 236 -10.53 -11.63 10.69
C ARG A 236 -11.56 -12.12 9.69
N ASN A 237 -11.85 -13.41 9.76
CA ASN A 237 -12.90 -14.05 8.95
C ASN A 237 -14.27 -13.91 9.65
N PHE A 238 -15.30 -13.53 8.89
CA PHE A 238 -16.68 -13.37 9.36
C PHE A 238 -17.64 -14.43 8.78
N GLY A 239 -17.13 -15.42 8.04
CA GLY A 239 -17.90 -16.42 7.31
C GLY A 239 -18.45 -15.88 5.98
N GLY A 240 -18.97 -16.78 5.14
CA GLY A 240 -19.67 -16.40 3.89
C GLY A 240 -18.83 -15.61 2.89
N GLY A 241 -17.51 -15.86 2.83
CA GLY A 241 -16.59 -15.15 1.95
C GLY A 241 -16.30 -13.70 2.36
N LYS A 242 -16.62 -13.33 3.61
CA LYS A 242 -16.37 -11.99 4.15
C LYS A 242 -15.21 -12.01 5.14
N SER A 243 -14.23 -11.13 4.93
CA SER A 243 -13.10 -10.95 5.85
C SER A 243 -12.75 -9.48 6.00
N VAL A 244 -12.03 -9.16 7.07
CA VAL A 244 -11.30 -7.90 7.19
C VAL A 244 -9.83 -8.23 7.31
N ILE A 245 -9.00 -7.57 6.51
CA ILE A 245 -7.56 -7.71 6.54
C ILE A 245 -6.98 -6.36 6.95
N THR A 246 -6.02 -6.38 7.88
CA THR A 246 -5.48 -5.18 8.53
C THR A 246 -3.96 -5.20 8.49
N PHE A 247 -3.35 -4.19 7.87
CA PHE A 247 -1.94 -3.88 7.97
C PHE A 247 -1.70 -2.92 9.13
N VAL A 248 -0.56 -3.08 9.77
CA VAL A 248 -0.14 -2.27 10.90
C VAL A 248 1.28 -1.83 10.67
N ILE A 249 1.52 -0.51 10.69
CA ILE A 249 2.86 0.04 10.78
C ILE A 249 3.15 0.33 12.24
N TRP A 250 4.07 -0.43 12.84
CA TRP A 250 4.48 -0.24 14.23
C TRP A 250 5.45 0.94 14.38
N ALA A 251 5.27 1.70 15.46
CA ALA A 251 6.25 2.66 15.93
C ALA A 251 7.51 1.89 16.38
N SER A 252 8.67 2.46 16.03
CA SER A 252 10.00 2.02 16.45
C SER A 252 10.41 2.67 17.78
#